data_AF-A0A9K3D6I1-F1
#
_entry.id   AF-A0A9K3D6I1-F1
#
_cell.length_a   1.000
_cell.length_b   1.000
_cell.length_c   1.000
_cell.angle_alpha   90.00
_cell.angle_beta   90.00
_cell.angle_gamma   90.00
#
_symmetry.space_group_name_H-M   'P 1'
#
loop_
_entity.id
_entity.type
_entity.pdbx_description
1 polymer ?
#
loop_
_entity_poly.entity_id
_entity_poly.type
_entity_poly.pdbx_seq_one_letter_code
_entity_poly.pdbx_strand_id
1 'polypeptide(L)'
;MSLSDIGWSKVDVGFKARVRSALAYLGPLGPDGVSPASTLKEGEHYSAMIVGNNNVIDTGLCVVLSEDPETDRVSKKVVPCPISPSRVGLSATRIGDSVYVFGGSDGCGRRCHCLDDLYCYCIPGKKWTKIVRKGEWPRGRRNHSAFTLGGKLYIVGGYSEYGPLKDCWCYDPKTEGFSQKPDAPLPFPVSSPVVVGDRAHLVGNWIIRGASMSMHLSYSEIEGWVSETDMPFKVSPVATVSTGTDIVVVGGSYRSKVHLVYNTLTKGWREGGDIPVAFTVGRACLLSPTRIVVHCMQGVVLGTLAFAPAVRRERNRAADEAAMVEREKAEAEAERQKSRRLERERRRVRIERAAKVEAERCLLQSLLAGDNIDPTSVYHSFPSTALIALLVAKLRETGRKMQSLEERDSERERKLQSLEERDSEREKKLHSLEERDSEREKKLHFLEERDSERERKVLSLEERHSERERKVHCLEERDREREIVINSLEEREGQRLTPSQAYVDFSPDMRETVQALTQRVKALDGA
;
A
#
# COMPACT_ATOMS: atom_id res chain seq x y z
N MET A 1 -3.01 13.27 -12.08
CA MET A 1 -4.47 13.24 -11.94
C MET A 1 -4.81 13.35 -10.46
N SER A 2 -5.79 14.18 -10.11
CA SER A 2 -6.15 14.56 -8.73
C SER A 2 -6.64 13.36 -7.92
N LEU A 3 -6.12 13.17 -6.71
CA LEU A 3 -6.63 12.22 -5.69
C LEU A 3 -8.05 12.55 -5.19
N SER A 4 -8.78 13.46 -5.86
CA SER A 4 -10.19 13.78 -5.60
C SER A 4 -11.13 12.60 -5.87
N ASP A 5 -10.71 11.64 -6.68
CA ASP A 5 -11.58 10.57 -7.19
C ASP A 5 -11.23 9.21 -6.56
N ILE A 6 -11.17 9.14 -5.22
CA ILE A 6 -11.08 7.86 -4.52
C ILE A 6 -12.42 7.14 -4.68
N GLY A 7 -12.41 5.98 -5.34
CA GLY A 7 -13.58 5.13 -5.52
C GLY A 7 -13.88 4.36 -4.23
N TRP A 8 -14.87 4.82 -3.47
CA TRP A 8 -15.26 4.20 -2.21
C TRP A 8 -16.34 3.13 -2.39
N SER A 9 -16.19 2.02 -1.68
CA SER A 9 -17.16 0.92 -1.65
C SER A 9 -17.27 0.34 -0.24
N LYS A 10 -18.47 -0.07 0.15
CA LYS A 10 -18.68 -0.80 1.40
C LYS A 10 -18.54 -2.29 1.14
N VAL A 11 -17.79 -2.99 1.98
CA VAL A 11 -17.64 -4.45 1.89
C VAL A 11 -18.15 -5.09 3.17
N ASP A 12 -19.03 -6.08 3.02
CA ASP A 12 -19.43 -6.93 4.13
C ASP A 12 -18.43 -8.07 4.31
N VAL A 13 -17.54 -7.90 5.28
CA VAL A 13 -16.59 -8.94 5.69
C VAL A 13 -17.21 -9.86 6.75
N GLY A 14 -18.49 -9.73 7.09
CA GLY A 14 -19.19 -10.59 8.06
C GLY A 14 -18.67 -10.46 9.50
N PHE A 15 -18.05 -9.32 9.83
CA PHE A 15 -17.75 -8.90 11.19
C PHE A 15 -17.77 -7.37 11.24
N LYS A 16 -17.98 -6.81 12.43
CA LYS A 16 -18.08 -5.36 12.68
C LYS A 16 -17.21 -5.01 13.88
N ALA A 17 -16.51 -3.89 13.80
CA ALA A 17 -15.99 -3.25 15.00
C ALA A 17 -17.16 -2.93 15.93
N ARG A 18 -16.99 -3.11 17.24
CA ARG A 18 -17.91 -2.47 18.18
C ARG A 18 -17.48 -1.01 18.34
N VAL A 19 -16.32 -0.73 18.93
CA VAL A 19 -15.78 0.64 19.09
C VAL A 19 -14.26 0.61 19.32
N ARG A 20 -13.47 1.45 18.63
CA ARG A 20 -12.04 1.76 18.94
C ARG A 20 -11.12 0.52 19.02
N SER A 21 -11.21 -0.37 18.05
CA SER A 21 -10.18 -1.39 17.81
C SER A 21 -8.94 -0.78 17.15
N ALA A 22 -7.82 -1.50 17.22
CA ALA A 22 -6.60 -1.14 16.53
C ALA A 22 -6.51 -1.85 15.17
N LEU A 23 -5.78 -1.24 14.24
CA LEU A 23 -5.54 -1.73 12.88
C LEU A 23 -4.05 -1.56 12.56
N ALA A 24 -3.40 -2.60 12.05
CA ALA A 24 -2.01 -2.55 11.60
C ALA A 24 -1.83 -3.32 10.29
N TYR A 25 -1.05 -2.76 9.36
CA TYR A 25 -0.66 -3.46 8.14
C TYR A 25 0.33 -4.59 8.43
N LEU A 26 0.18 -5.72 7.74
CA LEU A 26 0.97 -6.94 7.91
C LEU A 26 1.74 -7.36 6.66
N GLY A 27 1.35 -6.87 5.48
CA GLY A 27 1.95 -7.30 4.22
C GLY A 27 3.38 -6.78 4.01
N PRO A 28 3.98 -7.10 2.85
CA PRO A 28 5.31 -6.62 2.49
C PRO A 28 5.37 -5.10 2.47
N LEU A 29 6.47 -4.55 2.97
CA LEU A 29 6.73 -3.12 3.04
C LEU A 29 7.61 -2.68 1.86
N GLY A 30 7.38 -1.46 1.39
CA GLY A 30 8.23 -0.81 0.41
C GLY A 30 9.58 -0.36 0.99
N PRO A 31 10.43 0.29 0.17
CA PRO A 31 11.75 0.78 0.60
C PRO A 31 11.71 1.81 1.74
N ASP A 32 10.58 2.50 1.91
CA ASP A 32 10.37 3.46 3.00
C ASP A 32 10.11 2.80 4.37
N GLY A 33 9.88 1.48 4.38
CA GLY A 33 9.63 0.70 5.60
C GLY A 33 8.28 0.97 6.27
N VAL A 34 7.36 1.71 5.63
CA VAL A 34 6.06 2.10 6.20
C VAL A 34 4.92 1.82 5.23
N SER A 35 5.10 2.11 3.94
CA SER A 35 4.08 1.89 2.92
C SER A 35 4.07 0.44 2.42
N PRO A 36 2.95 -0.07 1.90
CA PRO A 36 2.93 -1.36 1.21
C PRO A 36 3.91 -1.39 0.03
N ALA A 37 4.56 -2.53 -0.17
CA ALA A 37 5.39 -2.75 -1.36
C ALA A 37 4.57 -2.59 -2.64
N SER A 38 5.19 -2.06 -3.70
CA SER A 38 4.54 -1.93 -5.02
C SER A 38 4.38 -3.26 -5.74
N THR A 39 5.27 -4.21 -5.48
CA THR A 39 5.31 -5.55 -6.05
C THR A 39 5.34 -6.60 -4.94
N LEU A 40 4.67 -7.73 -5.19
CA LEU A 40 4.66 -8.89 -4.31
C LEU A 40 5.55 -9.98 -4.89
N LYS A 41 6.25 -10.73 -4.04
CA LYS A 41 6.89 -11.98 -4.41
C LYS A 41 5.88 -13.12 -4.43
N GLU A 42 6.25 -14.24 -5.05
CA GLU A 42 5.42 -15.44 -5.08
C GLU A 42 5.05 -15.89 -3.66
N GLY A 43 3.74 -16.06 -3.41
CA GLY A 43 3.20 -16.44 -2.10
C GLY A 43 3.03 -15.31 -1.08
N GLU A 44 3.40 -14.07 -1.42
CA GLU A 44 3.12 -12.90 -0.58
C GLU A 44 1.72 -12.35 -0.82
N HIS A 45 1.12 -11.79 0.23
CA HIS A 45 -0.23 -11.21 0.18
C HIS A 45 -0.29 -9.90 0.96
N TYR A 46 -1.07 -8.96 0.42
CA TYR A 46 -1.48 -7.77 1.13
C TYR A 46 -2.41 -8.15 2.28
N SER A 47 -2.06 -7.73 3.50
CA SER A 47 -2.86 -8.07 4.67
C SER A 47 -2.79 -7.02 5.77
N ALA A 48 -3.85 -6.94 6.57
CA ALA A 48 -3.95 -6.05 7.73
C ALA A 48 -4.61 -6.76 8.90
N MET A 49 -4.14 -6.50 10.12
CA MET A 49 -4.63 -7.08 11.36
C MET A 49 -5.48 -6.08 12.13
N ILE A 50 -6.62 -6.55 12.62
CA ILE A 50 -7.53 -5.84 13.52
C ILE A 50 -7.47 -6.50 14.89
N VAL A 51 -7.12 -5.72 15.91
CA VAL A 51 -6.92 -6.19 17.29
C VAL A 51 -7.84 -5.44 18.27
N GLY A 52 -8.35 -6.15 19.29
CA GLY A 52 -9.23 -5.59 20.32
C GLY A 52 -10.70 -5.58 19.90
N ASN A 53 -11.48 -4.61 20.38
CA ASN A 53 -12.95 -4.58 20.37
C ASN A 53 -13.64 -4.81 19.01
N ASN A 54 -13.87 -6.09 18.71
CA ASN A 54 -14.53 -6.58 17.51
C ASN A 54 -15.59 -7.64 17.90
N ASN A 55 -16.57 -7.87 17.02
CA ASN A 55 -17.67 -8.79 17.31
C ASN A 55 -17.38 -10.27 16.96
N VAL A 56 -16.12 -10.63 16.67
CA VAL A 56 -15.68 -12.00 16.49
C VAL A 56 -15.52 -12.64 17.87
N ILE A 57 -16.66 -13.10 18.41
CA ILE A 57 -16.94 -13.96 19.58
C ILE A 57 -15.80 -14.14 20.61
N ASP A 58 -16.06 -13.75 21.86
CA ASP A 58 -15.48 -14.06 23.20
C ASP A 58 -14.26 -15.00 23.38
N THR A 59 -13.27 -15.03 22.47
CA THR A 59 -12.23 -16.08 22.49
C THR A 59 -10.78 -15.59 22.35
N GLY A 60 -10.49 -14.30 22.56
CA GLY A 60 -9.11 -13.81 22.43
C GLY A 60 -8.60 -14.01 21.01
N LEU A 61 -9.35 -13.54 20.03
CA LEU A 61 -9.00 -13.67 18.62
C LEU A 61 -8.87 -12.28 17.97
N CYS A 62 -7.94 -12.15 17.04
CA CYS A 62 -7.85 -11.00 16.15
C CYS A 62 -8.21 -11.40 14.72
N VAL A 63 -8.51 -10.41 13.88
CA VAL A 63 -8.94 -10.64 12.49
C VAL A 63 -7.86 -10.14 11.55
N VAL A 64 -7.41 -10.99 10.65
CA VAL A 64 -6.55 -10.64 9.52
C VAL A 64 -7.41 -10.51 8.29
N LEU A 65 -7.41 -9.32 7.69
CA LEU A 65 -7.93 -9.06 6.37
C LEU A 65 -6.81 -9.32 5.36
N SER A 66 -7.12 -10.03 4.28
CA SER A 66 -6.18 -10.30 3.19
C SER A 66 -6.81 -9.94 1.87
N GLU A 67 -6.12 -9.13 1.07
CA GLU A 67 -6.51 -8.82 -0.30
C GLU A 67 -5.81 -9.78 -1.26
N ASP A 68 -6.61 -10.43 -2.09
CA ASP A 68 -6.10 -11.17 -3.24
C ASP A 68 -5.80 -10.16 -4.36
N PRO A 69 -4.52 -10.03 -4.77
CA PRO A 69 -4.13 -9.07 -5.78
C PRO A 69 -4.73 -9.35 -7.16
N GLU A 70 -5.12 -10.58 -7.48
CA GLU A 70 -5.66 -10.96 -8.79
C GLU A 70 -7.16 -10.69 -8.89
N THR A 71 -7.89 -11.06 -7.83
CA THR A 71 -9.36 -10.96 -7.82
C THR A 71 -9.89 -9.69 -7.16
N ASP A 72 -9.03 -8.87 -6.56
CA ASP A 72 -9.37 -7.71 -5.71
C ASP A 72 -10.33 -8.07 -4.56
N ARG A 73 -10.44 -9.35 -4.22
CA ARG A 73 -11.34 -9.81 -3.15
C ARG A 73 -10.63 -9.70 -1.82
N VAL A 74 -11.32 -9.07 -0.87
CA VAL A 74 -10.89 -9.04 0.52
C VAL A 74 -11.49 -10.24 1.24
N SER A 75 -10.63 -11.11 1.75
CA SER A 75 -10.98 -12.23 2.61
C SER A 75 -10.67 -11.91 4.08
N LYS A 76 -11.27 -12.66 5.00
CA LYS A 76 -10.96 -12.59 6.43
C LYS A 76 -10.42 -13.91 6.93
N LYS A 77 -9.54 -13.84 7.92
CA LYS A 77 -9.06 -14.97 8.70
C LYS A 77 -9.00 -14.58 10.17
N VAL A 78 -9.53 -15.43 11.03
CA VAL A 78 -9.45 -15.23 12.48
C VAL A 78 -8.19 -15.93 13.00
N VAL A 79 -7.41 -15.27 13.87
CA VAL A 79 -6.17 -15.83 14.42
C VAL A 79 -6.10 -15.64 15.94
N PRO A 80 -5.45 -16.55 16.68
CA PRO A 80 -5.28 -16.43 18.12
C PRO A 80 -4.58 -15.14 18.55
N CYS A 81 -5.08 -14.52 19.62
CA CYS A 81 -4.57 -13.28 20.16
C CYS A 81 -4.65 -13.29 21.71
N PRO A 82 -3.52 -13.06 22.42
CA PRO A 82 -3.55 -13.00 23.89
C PRO A 82 -4.28 -11.74 24.42
N ILE A 83 -4.62 -10.81 23.53
CA ILE A 83 -5.27 -9.55 23.88
C ILE A 83 -6.78 -9.75 23.86
N SER A 84 -7.45 -9.38 24.95
CA SER A 84 -8.91 -9.50 25.09
C SER A 84 -9.64 -8.84 23.92
N PRO A 85 -10.65 -9.51 23.32
CA PRO A 85 -11.44 -8.96 22.24
C PRO A 85 -12.40 -7.88 22.72
N SER A 86 -12.49 -7.59 24.03
CA SER A 86 -13.27 -6.46 24.57
C SER A 86 -12.42 -5.20 24.78
N ARG A 87 -11.09 -5.28 24.62
CA ARG A 87 -10.17 -4.17 24.87
C ARG A 87 -10.41 -3.04 23.88
N VAL A 88 -10.58 -1.81 24.38
CA VAL A 88 -10.86 -0.60 23.57
C VAL A 88 -9.74 0.42 23.67
N GLY A 89 -9.56 1.23 22.62
CA GLY A 89 -8.64 2.38 22.65
C GLY A 89 -7.16 2.01 22.74
N LEU A 90 -6.82 0.76 22.40
CA LEU A 90 -5.45 0.30 22.16
C LEU A 90 -4.93 0.82 20.81
N SER A 91 -3.61 0.73 20.61
CA SER A 91 -2.95 1.01 19.35
C SER A 91 -2.27 -0.24 18.78
N ALA A 92 -2.05 -0.29 17.47
CA ALA A 92 -1.26 -1.33 16.82
C ALA A 92 -0.38 -0.65 15.76
N THR A 93 0.93 -0.86 15.84
CA THR A 93 1.91 -0.18 14.98
C THR A 93 2.92 -1.19 14.45
N ARG A 94 3.09 -1.20 13.13
CA ARG A 94 4.05 -2.05 12.42
C ARG A 94 5.46 -1.44 12.53
N ILE A 95 6.45 -2.26 12.90
CA ILE A 95 7.86 -1.90 12.92
C ILE A 95 8.68 -3.08 12.38
N GLY A 96 9.33 -2.90 11.24
CA GLY A 96 10.11 -3.97 10.60
C GLY A 96 9.24 -5.21 10.43
N ASP A 97 9.66 -6.35 11.00
CA ASP A 97 8.94 -7.62 10.98
C ASP A 97 8.03 -7.93 12.17
N SER A 98 7.77 -6.92 13.01
CA SER A 98 6.85 -7.04 14.14
C SER A 98 5.69 -6.03 14.14
N VAL A 99 4.58 -6.36 14.80
CA VAL A 99 3.51 -5.43 15.15
C VAL A 99 3.48 -5.26 16.66
N TYR A 100 3.58 -4.02 17.12
CA TYR A 100 3.52 -3.67 18.54
C TYR A 100 2.12 -3.18 18.89
N VAL A 101 1.56 -3.73 19.98
CA VAL A 101 0.25 -3.37 20.50
C VAL A 101 0.39 -2.89 21.93
N PHE A 102 -0.02 -1.64 22.18
CA PHE A 102 0.16 -0.99 23.47
C PHE A 102 -1.17 -0.55 24.09
N GLY A 103 -1.28 -0.74 25.40
CA GLY A 103 -2.28 -0.15 26.27
C GLY A 103 -3.73 -0.46 25.90
N GLY A 104 -4.61 0.53 26.03
CA GLY A 104 -6.06 0.41 25.92
C GLY A 104 -6.75 0.32 27.28
N SER A 105 -8.04 -0.02 27.29
CA SER A 105 -8.78 -0.31 28.53
C SER A 105 -9.58 -1.60 28.44
N ASP A 106 -9.71 -2.26 29.59
CA ASP A 106 -10.37 -3.57 29.78
C ASP A 106 -11.91 -3.53 29.66
N GLY A 107 -12.50 -2.34 29.55
CA GLY A 107 -13.94 -2.17 29.35
C GLY A 107 -14.34 -0.77 28.89
N CYS A 108 -15.64 -0.53 28.79
CA CYS A 108 -16.24 0.76 28.48
C CYS A 108 -16.98 1.32 29.72
N GLY A 109 -16.56 2.49 30.24
CA GLY A 109 -17.29 3.19 31.31
C GLY A 109 -16.40 3.88 32.36
N ARG A 110 -16.99 4.31 33.48
CA ARG A 110 -16.27 5.01 34.58
C ARG A 110 -15.34 4.10 35.41
N ARG A 111 -15.48 2.78 35.29
CA ARG A 111 -14.71 1.74 36.01
C ARG A 111 -13.77 0.94 35.10
N CYS A 112 -13.35 1.51 33.97
CA CYS A 112 -12.41 0.82 33.07
C CYS A 112 -10.96 1.16 33.46
N HIS A 113 -10.13 0.13 33.57
CA HIS A 113 -8.72 0.26 33.91
C HIS A 113 -7.92 0.57 32.66
N CYS A 114 -7.00 1.52 32.76
CA CYS A 114 -6.10 1.83 31.66
C CYS A 114 -4.86 0.93 31.76
N LEU A 115 -4.58 0.19 30.71
CA LEU A 115 -3.52 -0.82 30.66
C LEU A 115 -2.23 -0.20 30.12
N ASP A 116 -1.09 -0.70 30.58
CA ASP A 116 0.26 -0.30 30.18
C ASP A 116 1.06 -1.45 29.56
N ASP A 117 0.41 -2.57 29.25
CA ASP A 117 1.08 -3.73 28.67
C ASP A 117 1.42 -3.52 27.19
N LEU A 118 2.58 -4.04 26.79
CA LEU A 118 3.09 -4.03 25.43
C LEU A 118 3.18 -5.47 24.92
N TYR A 119 2.51 -5.75 23.80
CA TYR A 119 2.64 -7.02 23.08
C TYR A 119 3.34 -6.79 21.76
N CYS A 120 4.09 -7.79 21.32
CA CYS A 120 4.73 -7.87 20.03
C CYS A 120 4.20 -9.10 19.30
N TYR A 121 3.75 -8.92 18.06
CA TYR A 121 3.40 -10.00 17.14
C TYR A 121 4.46 -10.10 16.04
N CYS A 122 5.20 -11.20 16.02
CA CYS A 122 6.13 -11.51 14.94
C CYS A 122 5.34 -11.99 13.71
N ILE A 123 5.47 -11.31 12.58
CA ILE A 123 4.71 -11.65 11.36
C ILE A 123 5.16 -12.97 10.74
N PRO A 124 6.46 -13.19 10.46
CA PRO A 124 6.91 -14.46 9.86
C PRO A 124 6.60 -15.66 10.76
N GLY A 125 6.87 -15.53 12.06
CA GLY A 125 6.67 -16.60 13.05
C GLY A 125 5.22 -16.75 13.56
N LYS A 126 4.33 -15.81 13.21
CA LYS A 126 2.92 -15.77 13.67
C LYS A 126 2.77 -15.95 15.18
N LYS A 127 3.69 -15.37 15.95
CA LYS A 127 3.81 -15.59 17.39
C LYS A 127 3.66 -14.29 18.15
N TRP A 128 2.86 -14.33 19.21
CA TRP A 128 2.74 -13.25 20.17
C TRP A 128 3.74 -13.41 21.31
N THR A 129 4.33 -12.29 21.71
CA THR A 129 5.21 -12.17 22.86
C THR A 129 4.75 -10.97 23.69
N LYS A 130 4.55 -11.16 24.99
CA LYS A 130 4.35 -10.03 25.91
C LYS A 130 5.71 -9.47 26.29
N ILE A 131 5.94 -8.19 26.02
CA ILE A 131 7.19 -7.52 26.39
C ILE A 131 7.18 -7.28 27.89
N VAL A 132 8.29 -7.64 28.54
CA VAL A 132 8.46 -7.46 29.98
C VAL A 132 8.87 -6.02 30.23
N ARG A 133 8.19 -5.39 31.20
CA ARG A 133 8.48 -4.02 31.62
C ARG A 133 9.90 -3.90 32.18
N LYS A 134 10.67 -2.93 31.66
CA LYS A 134 12.04 -2.62 32.07
C LYS A 134 12.24 -1.10 32.12
N GLY A 135 12.98 -0.62 33.12
CA GLY A 135 13.33 0.79 33.25
C GLY A 135 12.13 1.73 33.40
N GLU A 136 12.26 2.94 32.84
CA GLU A 136 11.13 3.86 32.71
C GLU A 136 10.04 3.25 31.83
N TRP A 137 8.78 3.53 32.17
CA TRP A 137 7.66 2.93 31.46
C TRP A 137 6.46 3.90 31.43
N PRO A 138 5.82 4.07 30.26
CA PRO A 138 4.63 4.90 30.14
C PRO A 138 3.51 4.36 31.04
N ARG A 139 2.80 5.27 31.71
CA ARG A 139 1.59 4.91 32.45
C ARG A 139 0.53 4.29 31.55
N GLY A 140 -0.33 3.48 32.17
CA GLY A 140 -1.46 2.85 31.52
C GLY A 140 -2.41 3.88 30.92
N ARG A 141 -2.77 3.67 29.65
CA ARG A 141 -3.51 4.67 28.87
C ARG A 141 -4.36 4.05 27.76
N ARG A 142 -5.48 4.71 27.47
CA ARG A 142 -6.34 4.44 26.31
C ARG A 142 -6.38 5.64 25.39
N ASN A 143 -6.82 5.43 24.15
CA ASN A 143 -7.04 6.50 23.16
C ASN A 143 -5.78 7.34 22.87
N HIS A 144 -4.60 6.79 23.09
CA HIS A 144 -3.34 7.42 22.74
C HIS A 144 -3.07 7.29 21.23
N SER A 145 -2.14 8.09 20.74
CA SER A 145 -1.63 8.00 19.38
C SER A 145 -0.34 7.17 19.39
N ALA A 146 -0.18 6.29 18.40
CA ALA A 146 1.03 5.48 18.25
C ALA A 146 1.48 5.42 16.80
N PHE A 147 2.76 5.66 16.56
CA PHE A 147 3.35 5.70 15.22
C PHE A 147 4.80 5.20 15.25
N THR A 148 5.35 4.91 14.07
CA THR A 148 6.73 4.43 13.89
C THR A 148 7.58 5.51 13.23
N LEU A 149 8.73 5.83 13.82
CA LEU A 149 9.75 6.69 13.20
C LEU A 149 11.12 6.07 13.46
N GLY A 150 11.97 5.99 12.42
CA GLY A 150 13.32 5.45 12.54
C GLY A 150 13.38 4.02 13.11
N GLY A 151 12.34 3.20 12.90
CA GLY A 151 12.25 1.84 13.46
C GLY A 151 11.93 1.77 14.96
N LYS A 152 11.45 2.86 15.56
CA LYS A 152 11.07 2.95 16.98
C LYS A 152 9.58 3.24 17.12
N LEU A 153 9.00 2.79 18.24
CA LEU A 153 7.59 3.02 18.57
C LEU A 153 7.45 4.29 19.38
N TYR A 154 6.62 5.22 18.90
CA TYR A 154 6.26 6.42 19.64
C TYR A 154 4.83 6.29 20.18
N ILE A 155 4.63 6.62 21.45
CA ILE A 155 3.34 6.64 22.14
C ILE A 155 3.12 8.05 22.69
N VAL A 156 2.05 8.71 22.26
CA VAL A 156 1.79 10.11 22.60
C VAL A 156 0.40 10.30 23.17
N GLY A 157 0.33 10.98 24.30
CA GLY A 157 -0.90 11.43 24.94
C GLY A 157 -1.83 10.28 25.35
N GLY A 158 -3.13 10.48 25.12
CA GLY A 158 -4.22 9.60 25.52
C GLY A 158 -4.88 9.99 26.84
N TYR A 159 -5.64 9.06 27.40
CA TYR A 159 -6.23 9.17 28.73
C TYR A 159 -5.69 8.08 29.63
N SER A 160 -5.18 8.49 30.78
CA SER A 160 -4.99 7.61 31.94
C SER A 160 -6.24 7.62 32.83
N GLU A 161 -6.20 6.81 33.87
CA GLU A 161 -7.21 6.84 34.94
C GLU A 161 -7.26 8.18 35.68
N TYR A 162 -6.16 8.95 35.66
CA TYR A 162 -6.03 10.26 36.31
C TYR A 162 -6.39 11.43 35.39
N GLY A 163 -6.74 11.15 34.13
CA GLY A 163 -7.11 12.17 33.16
C GLY A 163 -6.21 12.21 31.92
N PRO A 164 -6.33 13.30 31.12
CA PRO A 164 -5.62 13.44 29.86
C PRO A 164 -4.11 13.51 30.05
N LEU A 165 -3.38 12.92 29.11
CA LEU A 165 -1.92 12.92 29.08
C LEU A 165 -1.42 13.70 27.85
N LYS A 166 -0.28 14.37 28.01
CA LYS A 166 0.47 15.04 26.93
C LYS A 166 1.89 14.47 26.74
N ASP A 167 2.25 13.47 27.53
CA ASP A 167 3.58 12.86 27.52
C ASP A 167 3.84 12.14 26.19
N CYS A 168 5.11 12.12 25.80
CA CYS A 168 5.60 11.43 24.62
C CYS A 168 6.64 10.39 25.06
N TRP A 169 6.46 9.14 24.62
CA TRP A 169 7.32 8.02 24.97
C TRP A 169 7.82 7.34 23.71
N CYS A 170 9.10 6.98 23.69
CA CYS A 170 9.73 6.26 22.60
C CYS A 170 10.24 4.91 23.10
N TYR A 171 9.76 3.82 22.53
CA TYR A 171 10.27 2.47 22.74
C TYR A 171 11.20 2.08 21.60
N ASP A 172 12.41 1.66 21.97
CA ASP A 172 13.39 1.13 21.04
C ASP A 172 13.42 -0.40 21.12
N PRO A 173 12.99 -1.13 20.06
CA PRO A 173 13.06 -2.58 20.02
C PRO A 173 14.46 -3.18 20.24
N LYS A 174 15.54 -2.43 19.97
CA LYS A 174 16.91 -2.91 20.13
C LYS A 174 17.35 -2.95 21.59
N THR A 175 16.90 -2.00 22.39
CA THR A 175 17.22 -1.92 23.82
C THR A 175 16.12 -2.48 24.71
N GLU A 176 14.95 -2.79 24.13
CA GLU A 176 13.74 -3.24 24.83
C GLU A 176 13.31 -2.28 25.95
N GLY A 177 13.53 -0.98 25.76
CA GLY A 177 13.28 0.05 26.77
C GLY A 177 12.50 1.24 26.22
N PHE A 178 11.73 1.86 27.11
CA PHE A 178 11.14 3.18 26.85
C PHE A 178 12.07 4.29 27.31
N SER A 179 11.97 5.43 26.62
CA SER A 179 12.59 6.70 27.00
C SER A 179 11.56 7.82 26.83
N GLN A 180 11.54 8.77 27.76
CA GLN A 180 10.67 9.94 27.64
C GLN A 180 11.22 10.91 26.57
N LYS A 181 10.30 11.48 25.79
CA LYS A 181 10.55 12.51 24.76
C LYS A 181 9.82 13.80 25.14
N PRO A 182 10.14 14.93 24.49
CA PRO A 182 9.43 16.18 24.74
C PRO A 182 7.92 16.00 24.65
N ASP A 183 7.24 16.44 25.70
CA ASP A 183 5.78 16.42 25.77
C ASP A 183 5.19 17.13 24.56
N ALA A 184 4.04 16.62 24.12
CA ALA A 184 3.31 17.29 23.07
C ALA A 184 2.69 18.61 23.55
N PRO A 185 2.42 19.55 22.63
CA PRO A 185 1.85 20.85 22.97
C PRO A 185 0.53 20.76 23.75
N LEU A 186 -0.27 19.72 23.51
CA LEU A 186 -1.58 19.51 24.13
C LEU A 186 -1.85 18.03 24.40
N PRO A 187 -2.74 17.70 25.35
CA PRO A 187 -3.17 16.33 25.54
C PRO A 187 -4.03 15.83 24.37
N PHE A 188 -3.73 14.61 23.88
CA PHE A 188 -4.40 14.04 22.70
C PHE A 188 -5.17 12.77 23.00
N PRO A 189 -6.50 12.85 23.00
CA PRO A 189 -7.32 11.68 22.80
C PRO A 189 -7.75 11.46 21.35
N VAL A 190 -7.39 10.28 20.84
CA VAL A 190 -7.77 9.74 19.54
C VAL A 190 -7.44 10.67 18.38
N SER A 191 -6.16 10.65 17.97
CA SER A 191 -5.82 10.83 16.55
C SER A 191 -5.45 9.48 15.95
N SER A 192 -5.70 9.34 14.64
CA SER A 192 -5.04 8.33 13.82
C SER A 192 -3.77 9.01 13.31
N PRO A 193 -2.59 8.77 13.91
CA PRO A 193 -1.37 9.35 13.40
C PRO A 193 -1.00 8.67 12.08
N VAL A 194 -0.34 9.43 11.21
CA VAL A 194 0.17 8.93 9.94
C VAL A 194 1.61 9.40 9.78
N VAL A 195 2.45 8.59 9.15
CA VAL A 195 3.86 8.94 8.91
C VAL A 195 4.03 9.23 7.43
N VAL A 196 4.66 10.37 7.13
CA VAL A 196 5.04 10.80 5.78
C VAL A 196 6.50 11.24 5.83
N GLY A 197 7.37 10.48 5.17
CA GLY A 197 8.82 10.70 5.27
C GLY A 197 9.33 10.50 6.70
N ASP A 198 9.99 11.52 7.24
CA ASP A 198 10.57 11.54 8.58
C ASP A 198 9.64 12.16 9.66
N ARG A 199 8.39 12.46 9.28
CA ARG A 199 7.42 13.15 10.14
C ARG A 199 6.17 12.32 10.40
N ALA A 200 5.74 12.35 11.65
CA ALA A 200 4.43 11.88 12.06
C ALA A 200 3.45 13.04 12.10
N HIS A 201 2.35 12.94 11.37
CA HIS A 201 1.24 13.88 11.38
C HIS A 201 0.10 13.36 12.23
N LEU A 202 -0.35 14.19 13.18
CA LEU A 202 -1.44 13.93 14.10
C LEU A 202 -2.57 14.90 13.76
N VAL A 203 -3.63 14.35 13.16
CA VAL A 203 -4.77 15.12 12.69
C VAL A 203 -5.99 14.83 13.56
N GLY A 204 -6.63 15.90 14.02
CA GLY A 204 -7.86 15.84 14.81
C GLY A 204 -7.64 15.50 16.28
N ASN A 205 -8.67 15.76 17.07
CA ASN A 205 -8.66 15.50 18.51
C ASN A 205 -10.09 15.41 19.07
N TRP A 206 -10.29 14.68 20.17
CA TRP A 206 -11.53 14.70 20.95
C TRP A 206 -11.38 15.54 22.22
N ILE A 207 -11.77 16.82 22.17
CA ILE A 207 -11.38 17.74 23.25
C ILE A 207 -12.41 17.80 24.39
N ILE A 208 -11.88 17.68 25.61
CA ILE A 208 -12.50 18.15 26.86
C ILE A 208 -12.24 19.66 26.96
N ARG A 209 -13.32 20.47 27.03
CA ARG A 209 -13.32 21.90 27.42
C ARG A 209 -12.42 22.83 26.59
N GLY A 210 -12.91 23.26 25.41
CA GLY A 210 -12.57 24.57 24.83
C GLY A 210 -11.42 24.66 23.82
N ALA A 211 -10.59 23.62 23.63
CA ALA A 211 -9.58 23.60 22.55
C ALA A 211 -10.14 23.10 21.19
N SER A 212 -9.42 23.38 20.10
CA SER A 212 -9.92 23.26 18.73
C SER A 212 -9.92 21.84 18.14
N MET A 213 -11.08 21.38 17.65
CA MET A 213 -11.29 20.13 16.91
C MET A 213 -10.73 20.16 15.47
N SER A 214 -10.07 21.25 15.06
CA SER A 214 -9.43 21.42 13.74
C SER A 214 -7.92 21.13 13.73
N MET A 215 -7.35 20.77 14.88
CA MET A 215 -5.90 20.75 15.05
C MET A 215 -5.16 19.80 14.12
N HIS A 216 -4.04 20.28 13.58
CA HIS A 216 -3.05 19.48 12.87
C HIS A 216 -1.64 19.74 13.43
N LEU A 217 -1.03 18.70 14.00
CA LEU A 217 0.35 18.77 14.50
C LEU A 217 1.24 17.78 13.74
N SER A 218 2.51 18.12 13.61
CA SER A 218 3.54 17.21 13.13
C SER A 218 4.65 17.04 14.17
N TYR A 219 5.33 15.89 14.13
CA TYR A 219 6.47 15.58 14.97
C TYR A 219 7.59 14.95 14.15
N SER A 220 8.82 15.44 14.31
CA SER A 220 10.04 14.78 13.86
C SER A 220 11.07 14.71 14.99
N GLU A 221 12.03 13.79 14.89
CA GLU A 221 13.12 13.72 15.87
C GLU A 221 14.04 14.95 15.84
N ILE A 222 14.11 15.64 14.69
CA ILE A 222 15.03 16.76 14.45
C ILE A 222 14.42 18.08 14.92
N GLU A 223 13.19 18.37 14.51
CA GLU A 223 12.52 19.66 14.76
C GLU A 223 11.57 19.61 15.97
N GLY A 224 11.23 18.41 16.45
CA GLY A 224 10.25 18.24 17.51
C GLY A 224 8.83 18.51 17.02
N TRP A 225 8.01 19.08 17.91
CA TRP A 225 6.59 19.32 17.65
C TRP A 225 6.36 20.64 16.90
N VAL A 226 5.63 20.58 15.80
CA VAL A 226 5.27 21.74 14.97
C VAL A 226 3.75 21.77 14.78
N SER A 227 3.18 22.99 14.79
CA SER A 227 1.78 23.21 14.40
C SER A 227 1.70 23.40 12.89
N GLU A 228 0.92 22.55 12.23
CA GLU A 228 0.67 22.63 10.79
C GLU A 228 -0.63 23.40 10.51
N THR A 229 -0.95 23.58 9.22
CA THR A 229 -2.23 24.16 8.80
C THR A 229 -3.39 23.34 9.36
N ASP A 230 -4.18 23.98 10.22
CA ASP A 230 -5.40 23.43 10.78
C ASP A 230 -6.39 23.00 9.70
N MET A 231 -7.19 21.98 10.01
CA MET A 231 -8.27 21.55 9.14
C MET A 231 -9.29 22.67 8.95
N PRO A 232 -9.88 22.79 7.74
CA PRO A 232 -10.90 23.80 7.45
C PRO A 232 -12.21 23.60 8.24
N PHE A 233 -12.32 22.54 9.04
CA PHE A 233 -13.46 22.27 9.91
C PHE A 233 -13.08 21.41 11.11
N LYS A 234 -14.04 21.33 12.03
CA LYS A 234 -13.92 20.59 13.29
C LYS A 234 -14.23 19.11 13.07
N VAL A 235 -13.26 18.22 13.29
CA VAL A 235 -13.46 16.76 13.25
C VAL A 235 -13.18 16.11 14.58
N SER A 236 -13.89 15.01 14.83
CA SER A 236 -13.77 14.23 16.06
C SER A 236 -14.04 12.77 15.72
N PRO A 237 -13.26 11.83 16.28
CA PRO A 237 -12.01 11.29 15.74
C PRO A 237 -12.09 10.79 14.30
N VAL A 238 -10.97 10.84 13.59
CA VAL A 238 -10.89 10.50 12.16
C VAL A 238 -10.05 9.25 11.90
N ALA A 239 -10.35 8.56 10.80
CA ALA A 239 -9.45 7.57 10.22
C ALA A 239 -8.52 8.30 9.23
N THR A 240 -7.21 8.10 9.34
CA THR A 240 -6.22 8.74 8.47
C THR A 240 -5.34 7.69 7.80
N VAL A 241 -4.84 8.02 6.62
CA VAL A 241 -3.93 7.18 5.86
C VAL A 241 -3.07 8.05 4.94
N SER A 242 -1.80 7.69 4.76
CA SER A 242 -0.91 8.37 3.81
C SER A 242 -0.94 7.65 2.47
N THR A 243 -0.90 8.42 1.39
CA THR A 243 -0.79 7.94 0.01
C THR A 243 0.41 8.64 -0.63
N GLY A 244 1.61 8.39 -0.10
CA GLY A 244 2.81 9.16 -0.43
C GLY A 244 2.82 10.51 0.30
N THR A 245 2.80 11.61 -0.45
CA THR A 245 2.82 12.99 0.09
C THR A 245 1.46 13.52 0.53
N ASP A 246 0.38 12.78 0.23
CA ASP A 246 -0.96 13.17 0.62
C ASP A 246 -1.43 12.38 1.85
N ILE A 247 -2.13 13.06 2.75
CA ILE A 247 -2.78 12.50 3.92
C ILE A 247 -4.29 12.54 3.68
N VAL A 248 -4.90 11.36 3.58
CA VAL A 248 -6.35 11.21 3.42
C VAL A 248 -6.99 11.07 4.80
N VAL A 249 -8.01 11.88 5.06
CA VAL A 249 -8.78 11.91 6.31
C VAL A 249 -10.22 11.54 6.03
N VAL A 250 -10.73 10.54 6.76
CA VAL A 250 -12.01 9.88 6.48
C VAL A 250 -12.86 9.79 7.74
N GLY A 251 -14.13 10.19 7.64
CA GLY A 251 -15.12 10.09 8.71
C GLY A 251 -15.02 11.20 9.76
N GLY A 252 -15.61 10.95 10.93
CA GLY A 252 -15.67 11.88 12.06
C GLY A 252 -17.05 12.50 12.28
N SER A 253 -17.18 13.35 13.32
CA SER A 253 -18.47 13.92 13.75
C SER A 253 -19.07 14.99 12.82
N TYR A 254 -18.28 15.60 11.92
CA TYR A 254 -18.72 16.65 10.99
C TYR A 254 -18.42 16.23 9.55
N ARG A 255 -19.39 16.36 8.63
CA ARG A 255 -19.30 15.89 7.22
C ARG A 255 -18.76 14.47 7.05
N SER A 256 -19.26 13.53 7.85
CA SER A 256 -18.86 12.10 7.88
C SER A 256 -18.97 11.31 6.55
N LYS A 257 -19.55 11.91 5.50
CA LYS A 257 -19.69 11.32 4.16
C LYS A 257 -18.70 11.87 3.14
N VAL A 258 -17.79 12.77 3.50
CA VAL A 258 -16.77 13.30 2.58
C VAL A 258 -15.39 12.97 3.15
N HIS A 259 -14.43 12.65 2.29
CA HIS A 259 -13.03 12.55 2.70
C HIS A 259 -12.28 13.85 2.39
N LEU A 260 -11.27 14.15 3.20
CA LEU A 260 -10.34 15.25 2.94
C LEU A 260 -8.99 14.72 2.52
N VAL A 261 -8.25 15.59 1.84
CA VAL A 261 -6.86 15.34 1.52
C VAL A 261 -6.03 16.56 1.93
N TYR A 262 -4.99 16.33 2.71
CA TYR A 262 -3.95 17.30 3.01
C TYR A 262 -2.70 16.95 2.22
N ASN A 263 -2.12 17.92 1.52
CA ASN A 263 -0.85 17.72 0.83
C ASN A 263 0.30 18.24 1.69
N THR A 264 1.28 17.39 2.01
CA THR A 264 2.40 17.78 2.87
C THR A 264 3.38 18.75 2.21
N LEU A 265 3.41 18.82 0.87
CA LEU A 265 4.29 19.73 0.13
C LEU A 265 3.69 21.14 0.05
N THR A 266 2.43 21.25 -0.37
CA THR A 266 1.75 22.56 -0.50
C THR A 266 1.16 23.06 0.82
N LYS A 267 1.14 22.21 1.86
CA LYS A 267 0.51 22.47 3.16
C LYS A 267 -0.96 22.88 3.07
N GLY A 268 -1.63 22.47 2.00
CA GLY A 268 -3.02 22.82 1.70
C GLY A 268 -3.99 21.67 1.92
N TRP A 269 -5.20 22.01 2.38
CA TRP A 269 -6.34 21.10 2.47
C TRP A 269 -7.22 21.20 1.23
N ARG A 270 -7.77 20.05 0.80
CA ARG A 270 -8.79 19.97 -0.24
C ARG A 270 -9.85 18.93 0.12
N GLU A 271 -11.07 19.15 -0.35
CA GLU A 271 -12.15 18.16 -0.24
C GLU A 271 -12.03 17.14 -1.38
N GLY A 272 -12.29 15.87 -1.07
CA GLY A 272 -12.42 14.79 -2.04
C GLY A 272 -13.87 14.35 -2.22
N GLY A 273 -14.07 13.20 -2.88
CA GLY A 273 -15.39 12.62 -3.11
C GLY A 273 -16.10 12.00 -1.89
N ASP A 274 -17.33 11.53 -2.13
CA ASP A 274 -18.20 10.97 -1.11
C ASP A 274 -17.81 9.54 -0.68
N ILE A 275 -18.00 9.25 0.61
CA ILE A 275 -17.83 7.95 1.25
C ILE A 275 -19.23 7.32 1.42
N PRO A 276 -19.41 6.03 1.13
CA PRO A 276 -20.72 5.37 1.15
C PRO A 276 -21.34 5.27 2.55
N VAL A 277 -20.54 5.47 3.60
CA VAL A 277 -20.95 5.26 4.98
C VAL A 277 -20.39 6.37 5.87
N ALA A 278 -21.31 7.01 6.58
CA ALA A 278 -20.98 7.91 7.68
C ALA A 278 -20.53 7.12 8.91
N PHE A 279 -19.40 7.49 9.50
CA PHE A 279 -18.96 6.95 10.79
C PHE A 279 -18.22 7.99 11.62
N THR A 280 -18.32 7.86 12.95
CA THR A 280 -17.73 8.82 13.91
C THR A 280 -16.36 8.40 14.42
N VAL A 281 -16.04 7.11 14.36
CA VAL A 281 -14.74 6.56 14.80
C VAL A 281 -14.35 5.45 13.85
N GLY A 282 -13.12 5.51 13.35
CA GLY A 282 -12.53 4.45 12.53
C GLY A 282 -11.01 4.50 12.59
N ARG A 283 -10.39 3.47 12.04
CA ARG A 283 -8.95 3.41 11.74
C ARG A 283 -8.79 3.10 10.26
N ALA A 284 -7.77 3.67 9.64
CA ALA A 284 -7.43 3.37 8.26
C ALA A 284 -5.97 2.97 8.13
N CYS A 285 -5.68 2.17 7.11
CA CYS A 285 -4.33 1.95 6.61
C CYS A 285 -4.41 1.68 5.11
N LEU A 286 -3.26 1.74 4.42
CA LEU A 286 -3.16 1.15 3.10
C LEU A 286 -3.11 -0.36 3.25
N LEU A 287 -3.99 -1.06 2.52
CA LEU A 287 -3.96 -2.51 2.40
C LEU A 287 -3.03 -2.92 1.26
N SER A 288 -3.04 -2.16 0.17
CA SER A 288 -2.11 -2.28 -0.95
C SER A 288 -1.80 -0.88 -1.49
N PRO A 289 -0.85 -0.70 -2.43
CA PRO A 289 -0.48 0.62 -2.96
C PRO A 289 -1.64 1.44 -3.52
N THR A 290 -2.74 0.78 -3.88
CA THR A 290 -3.92 1.42 -4.49
C THR A 290 -5.19 1.29 -3.65
N ARG A 291 -5.12 0.63 -2.48
CA ARG A 291 -6.31 0.33 -1.66
C ARG A 291 -6.16 0.82 -0.25
N ILE A 292 -7.12 1.66 0.14
CA ILE A 292 -7.33 2.09 1.52
C ILE A 292 -8.35 1.14 2.15
N VAL A 293 -8.02 0.60 3.32
CA VAL A 293 -9.00 -0.08 4.16
C VAL A 293 -9.34 0.81 5.35
N VAL A 294 -10.63 1.04 5.57
CA VAL A 294 -11.15 1.78 6.71
C VAL A 294 -12.01 0.84 7.54
N HIS A 295 -11.60 0.62 8.78
CA HIS A 295 -12.34 -0.19 9.74
C HIS A 295 -13.11 0.72 10.70
N CYS A 296 -14.44 0.59 10.74
CA CYS A 296 -15.32 1.40 11.57
C CYS A 296 -16.51 0.60 12.13
N MET A 297 -17.35 1.23 12.97
CA MET A 297 -18.51 0.56 13.59
C MET A 297 -19.54 0.04 12.57
N GLN A 298 -19.55 0.62 11.37
CA GLN A 298 -20.48 0.25 10.31
C GLN A 298 -19.97 -0.89 9.42
N GLY A 299 -18.77 -1.42 9.71
CA GLY A 299 -18.11 -2.48 8.96
C GLY A 299 -16.77 -2.02 8.37
N VAL A 300 -16.41 -2.61 7.24
CA VAL A 300 -15.21 -2.25 6.48
C VAL A 300 -15.62 -1.44 5.25
N VAL A 301 -14.92 -0.33 5.03
CA VAL A 301 -15.06 0.51 3.83
C VAL A 301 -13.73 0.46 3.09
N LEU A 302 -13.78 0.22 1.78
CA LEU A 302 -12.61 0.19 0.91
C LEU A 302 -12.60 1.44 0.03
N GLY A 303 -11.47 2.13 0.00
CA GLY A 303 -11.18 3.21 -0.94
C GLY A 303 -10.21 2.72 -2.01
N THR A 304 -10.48 3.03 -3.27
CA THR A 304 -9.63 2.64 -4.41
C THR A 304 -9.04 3.89 -5.04
N LEU A 305 -7.72 4.00 -5.04
CA LEU A 305 -7.02 5.13 -5.64
C LEU A 305 -7.07 5.00 -7.17
N ALA A 306 -7.37 6.11 -7.86
CA ALA A 306 -7.61 6.16 -9.31
C ALA A 306 -6.44 5.66 -10.20
N PHE A 307 -5.26 5.42 -9.64
CA PHE A 307 -4.12 4.76 -10.31
C PHE A 307 -4.35 3.26 -10.57
N ALA A 308 -5.36 2.65 -9.93
CA ALA A 308 -5.64 1.22 -10.02
C ALA A 308 -5.89 0.69 -11.45
N PRO A 309 -6.62 1.34 -12.37
CA PRO A 309 -6.90 0.75 -13.68
C PRO A 309 -5.70 0.75 -14.64
N ALA A 310 -4.81 1.75 -14.57
CA ALA A 310 -3.64 1.84 -15.45
C ALA A 310 -2.56 0.82 -15.04
N VAL A 311 -2.23 0.80 -13.75
CA VAL A 311 -1.29 -0.19 -13.18
C VAL A 311 -1.86 -1.61 -13.28
N ARG A 312 -3.18 -1.80 -13.12
CA ARG A 312 -3.84 -3.10 -13.36
C ARG A 312 -3.76 -3.53 -14.82
N ARG A 313 -3.91 -2.62 -15.78
CA ARG A 313 -3.78 -2.95 -17.21
C ARG A 313 -2.34 -3.31 -17.55
N GLU A 314 -1.35 -2.58 -17.06
CA GLU A 314 0.06 -2.90 -17.28
C GLU A 314 0.48 -4.19 -16.57
N ARG A 315 0.04 -4.41 -15.32
CA ARG A 315 0.34 -5.64 -14.58
C ARG A 315 -0.34 -6.85 -15.19
N ASN A 316 -1.60 -6.74 -15.63
CA ASN A 316 -2.30 -7.82 -16.30
C ASN A 316 -1.66 -8.11 -17.67
N ARG A 317 -1.23 -7.08 -18.42
CA ARG A 317 -0.45 -7.29 -19.66
C ARG A 317 0.85 -8.03 -19.40
N ALA A 318 1.62 -7.60 -18.41
CA ALA A 318 2.88 -8.27 -18.05
C ALA A 318 2.67 -9.72 -17.57
N ALA A 319 1.59 -9.99 -16.84
CA ALA A 319 1.23 -11.34 -16.40
C ALA A 319 0.76 -12.22 -17.56
N ASP A 320 -0.06 -11.68 -18.46
CA ASP A 320 -0.53 -12.37 -19.67
C ASP A 320 0.65 -12.67 -20.62
N GLU A 321 1.59 -11.73 -20.78
CA GLU A 321 2.83 -11.92 -21.54
C GLU A 321 3.73 -12.99 -20.91
N ALA A 322 3.92 -12.98 -19.58
CA ALA A 322 4.70 -14.00 -18.89
C ALA A 322 4.06 -15.40 -19.00
N ALA A 323 2.73 -15.50 -18.87
CA ALA A 323 1.99 -16.75 -19.04
C ALA A 323 2.05 -17.26 -20.48
N MET A 324 2.03 -16.37 -21.46
CA MET A 324 2.22 -16.69 -22.88
C MET A 324 3.61 -17.27 -23.12
N VAL A 325 4.66 -16.63 -22.59
CA VAL A 325 6.06 -17.09 -22.71
C VAL A 325 6.26 -18.46 -22.07
N GLU A 326 5.69 -18.72 -20.89
CA GLU A 326 5.80 -20.03 -20.25
C GLU A 326 5.03 -21.13 -21.01
N ARG A 327 3.87 -20.78 -21.59
CA ARG A 327 3.12 -21.70 -22.46
C ARG A 327 3.89 -22.03 -23.73
N GLU A 328 4.51 -21.05 -24.37
CA GLU A 328 5.36 -21.25 -25.55
C GLU A 328 6.60 -22.11 -25.23
N LYS A 329 7.24 -21.89 -24.08
CA LYS A 329 8.34 -22.76 -23.60
C LYS A 329 7.88 -24.20 -23.40
N ALA A 330 6.72 -24.40 -22.77
CA ALA A 330 6.15 -25.73 -22.54
C ALA A 330 5.78 -26.43 -23.86
N GLU A 331 5.19 -25.71 -24.81
CA GLU A 331 4.89 -26.23 -26.16
C GLU A 331 6.17 -26.59 -26.92
N ALA A 332 7.20 -25.73 -26.87
CA ALA A 332 8.50 -25.99 -27.49
C ALA A 332 9.22 -27.21 -26.87
N GLU A 333 9.11 -27.39 -25.55
CA GLU A 333 9.68 -28.55 -24.87
C GLU A 333 8.94 -29.84 -25.24
N ALA A 334 7.60 -29.81 -25.31
CA ALA A 334 6.80 -30.93 -25.76
C ALA A 334 7.14 -31.35 -27.21
N GLU A 335 7.36 -30.37 -28.09
CA GLU A 335 7.74 -30.61 -29.48
C GLU A 335 9.17 -31.19 -29.61
N ARG A 336 10.12 -30.72 -28.79
CA ARG A 336 11.46 -31.32 -28.69
C ARG A 336 11.39 -32.76 -28.19
N GLN A 337 10.54 -33.07 -27.21
CA GLN A 337 10.34 -34.44 -26.73
C GLN A 337 9.73 -35.35 -27.80
N LYS A 338 8.75 -34.85 -28.56
CA LYS A 338 8.12 -35.57 -29.68
C LYS A 338 9.12 -35.87 -30.79
N SER A 339 9.96 -34.89 -31.16
CA SER A 339 11.03 -35.06 -32.15
C SER A 339 12.06 -36.10 -31.71
N ARG A 340 12.51 -36.07 -30.44
CA ARG A 340 13.42 -37.09 -29.89
C ARG A 340 12.82 -38.49 -29.90
N ARG A 341 11.51 -38.62 -29.62
CA ARG A 341 10.79 -39.90 -29.67
C ARG A 341 10.72 -40.45 -31.10
N LEU A 342 10.40 -39.60 -32.07
CA LEU A 342 10.36 -39.96 -33.49
C LEU A 342 11.74 -40.38 -34.01
N GLU A 343 12.80 -39.69 -33.60
CA GLU A 343 14.17 -40.01 -33.99
C GLU A 343 14.64 -41.37 -33.43
N ARG A 344 14.31 -41.68 -32.17
CA ARG A 344 14.55 -43.00 -31.57
C ARG A 344 13.83 -44.11 -32.32
N GLU A 345 12.59 -43.87 -32.73
CA GLU A 345 11.79 -44.84 -33.49
C GLU A 345 12.35 -45.06 -34.89
N ARG A 346 12.75 -43.99 -35.59
CA ARG A 346 13.46 -44.08 -36.88
C ARG A 346 14.77 -44.86 -36.78
N ARG A 347 15.53 -44.65 -35.70
CA ARG A 347 16.78 -45.39 -35.45
C ARG A 347 16.52 -46.88 -35.21
N ARG A 348 15.49 -47.23 -34.45
CA ARG A 348 15.07 -48.62 -34.22
C ARG A 348 14.70 -49.31 -35.54
N VAL A 349 13.88 -48.67 -36.38
CA VAL A 349 13.48 -49.22 -37.68
C VAL A 349 14.67 -49.42 -38.61
N ARG A 350 15.67 -48.51 -38.60
CA ARG A 350 16.91 -48.69 -39.37
C ARG A 350 17.71 -49.91 -38.90
N ILE A 351 17.83 -50.11 -37.59
CA ILE A 351 18.53 -51.28 -37.02
C ILE A 351 17.81 -52.57 -37.38
N GLU A 352 16.49 -52.63 -37.23
CA GLU A 352 15.69 -53.81 -37.60
C GLU A 352 15.79 -54.13 -39.10
N ARG A 353 15.79 -53.11 -39.97
CA ARG A 353 16.03 -53.30 -41.41
C ARG A 353 17.44 -53.81 -41.72
N ALA A 354 18.46 -53.24 -41.08
CA ALA A 354 19.85 -53.67 -41.29
C ALA A 354 20.06 -55.13 -40.84
N ALA A 355 19.54 -55.50 -39.67
CA ALA A 355 19.60 -56.87 -39.17
C ALA A 355 18.89 -57.88 -40.10
N LYS A 356 17.77 -57.48 -40.71
CA LYS A 356 17.07 -58.32 -41.68
C LYS A 356 17.88 -58.52 -42.97
N VAL A 357 18.48 -57.46 -43.51
CA VAL A 357 19.35 -57.54 -44.69
C VAL A 357 20.57 -58.42 -44.42
N GLU A 358 21.15 -58.32 -43.23
CA GLU A 358 22.30 -59.12 -42.83
C GLU A 358 21.95 -60.60 -42.63
N ALA A 359 20.77 -60.90 -42.05
CA ALA A 359 20.26 -62.27 -41.98
C ALA A 359 20.01 -62.87 -43.37
N GLU A 360 19.44 -62.11 -44.31
CA GLU A 360 19.26 -62.54 -45.69
C GLU A 360 20.60 -62.78 -46.41
N ARG A 361 21.61 -61.94 -46.14
CA ARG A 361 22.98 -62.10 -46.66
C ARG A 361 23.67 -63.36 -46.11
N CYS A 362 23.55 -63.63 -44.81
CA CYS A 362 24.07 -64.86 -44.19
C CYS A 362 23.39 -66.11 -44.76
N LEU A 363 22.08 -66.07 -44.99
CA LEU A 363 21.34 -67.17 -45.61
C LEU A 363 21.86 -67.45 -47.03
N LEU A 364 22.06 -66.40 -47.83
CA LEU A 364 22.63 -66.50 -49.18
C LEU A 364 24.08 -67.01 -49.18
N GLN A 365 24.92 -66.57 -48.24
CA GLN A 365 26.28 -67.09 -48.09
C GLN A 365 26.31 -68.56 -47.68
N SER A 366 25.39 -69.01 -46.80
CA SER A 366 25.28 -70.42 -46.43
C SER A 366 24.80 -71.31 -47.60
N LEU A 367 23.94 -70.78 -48.48
CA LEU A 367 23.51 -71.45 -49.72
C LEU A 367 24.63 -71.53 -50.77
N LEU A 368 25.53 -70.53 -50.81
CA LEU A 368 26.67 -70.47 -51.73
C LEU A 368 27.90 -71.24 -51.22
N ALA A 369 28.02 -71.46 -49.90
CA ALA A 369 29.16 -72.13 -49.27
C ALA A 369 29.17 -73.66 -49.39
N GLY A 370 28.09 -74.26 -49.92
CA GLY A 370 28.12 -75.60 -50.50
C GLY A 370 28.78 -76.69 -49.66
N ASP A 371 28.19 -77.05 -48.52
CA ASP A 371 28.37 -78.40 -47.99
C ASP A 371 27.28 -79.30 -48.61
N ASN A 372 27.70 -80.03 -49.65
CA ASN A 372 27.08 -81.17 -50.31
C ASN A 372 25.55 -81.30 -50.18
N ILE A 373 24.84 -80.68 -51.12
CA ILE A 373 23.56 -81.23 -51.59
C ILE A 373 23.81 -81.76 -53.00
N ASP A 374 23.88 -83.07 -53.10
CA ASP A 374 23.88 -83.83 -54.35
C ASP A 374 22.67 -83.40 -55.21
N PRO A 375 22.86 -82.87 -56.44
CA PRO A 375 21.76 -82.43 -57.30
C PRO A 375 20.83 -83.58 -57.74
N THR A 376 21.21 -84.83 -57.44
CA THR A 376 20.47 -86.05 -57.76
C THR A 376 19.74 -86.69 -56.58
N SER A 377 19.81 -86.13 -55.36
CA SER A 377 19.14 -86.70 -54.17
C SER A 377 18.04 -85.82 -53.52
N VAL A 378 17.62 -84.71 -54.15
CA VAL A 378 16.51 -83.84 -53.67
C VAL A 378 15.29 -83.89 -54.61
N TYR A 379 15.15 -84.95 -55.39
CA TYR A 379 14.01 -85.13 -56.30
C TYR A 379 12.80 -85.85 -55.71
N HIS A 380 12.82 -86.19 -54.42
CA HIS A 380 11.68 -86.78 -53.74
C HIS A 380 11.48 -86.16 -52.35
N SER A 381 10.63 -85.12 -52.28
CA SER A 381 9.56 -84.97 -51.25
C SER A 381 9.13 -83.52 -50.93
N PHE A 382 9.30 -82.52 -51.80
CA PHE A 382 8.59 -81.25 -51.64
C PHE A 382 8.17 -80.69 -53.01
N PRO A 383 6.87 -80.52 -53.30
CA PRO A 383 6.45 -80.02 -54.60
C PRO A 383 6.86 -78.54 -54.69
N SER A 384 7.59 -78.20 -55.77
CA SER A 384 8.07 -76.84 -56.09
C SER A 384 6.97 -75.77 -55.98
N THR A 385 5.71 -76.16 -56.09
CA THR A 385 4.52 -75.33 -55.91
C THR A 385 4.34 -74.80 -54.47
N ALA A 386 4.74 -75.53 -53.43
CA ALA A 386 4.52 -75.12 -52.04
C ALA A 386 5.47 -73.97 -51.60
N LEU A 387 6.74 -74.05 -51.99
CA LEU A 387 7.73 -73.00 -51.69
C LEU A 387 7.44 -71.72 -52.49
N ILE A 388 7.07 -71.88 -53.77
CA ILE A 388 6.63 -70.77 -54.63
C ILE A 388 5.35 -70.15 -54.07
N ALA A 389 4.38 -70.95 -53.61
CA ALA A 389 3.16 -70.44 -53.00
C ALA A 389 3.43 -69.64 -51.71
N LEU A 390 4.39 -70.08 -50.88
CA LEU A 390 4.77 -69.38 -49.66
C LEU A 390 5.50 -68.05 -49.94
N LEU A 391 6.38 -68.02 -50.94
CA LEU A 391 7.04 -66.81 -51.42
C LEU A 391 6.05 -65.81 -52.03
N VAL A 392 5.10 -66.30 -52.85
CA VAL A 392 4.01 -65.50 -53.40
C VAL A 392 3.09 -64.97 -52.29
N ALA A 393 2.80 -65.76 -51.26
CA ALA A 393 2.01 -65.31 -50.12
C ALA A 393 2.73 -64.20 -49.34
N LYS A 394 4.04 -64.34 -49.11
CA LYS A 394 4.86 -63.34 -48.41
C LYS A 394 5.02 -62.05 -49.22
N LEU A 395 5.18 -62.16 -50.54
CA LEU A 395 5.20 -61.03 -51.48
C LEU A 395 3.85 -60.28 -51.51
N ARG A 396 2.73 -61.03 -51.48
CA ARG A 396 1.39 -60.44 -51.36
C ARG A 396 1.20 -59.74 -50.02
N GLU A 397 1.69 -60.31 -48.93
CA GLU A 397 1.62 -59.67 -47.60
C GLU A 397 2.46 -58.39 -47.55
N THR A 398 3.67 -58.40 -48.11
CA THR A 398 4.50 -57.19 -48.22
C THR A 398 3.87 -56.14 -49.14
N GLY A 399 3.23 -56.56 -50.23
CA GLY A 399 2.48 -55.67 -51.13
C GLY A 399 1.32 -54.97 -50.41
N ARG A 400 0.54 -55.70 -49.59
CA ARG A 400 -0.53 -55.10 -48.77
C ARG A 400 0.01 -54.12 -47.73
N LYS A 401 1.13 -54.44 -47.08
CA LYS A 401 1.78 -53.53 -46.11
C LYS A 401 2.31 -52.26 -46.78
N MET A 402 2.80 -52.37 -48.01
CA MET A 402 3.28 -51.24 -48.80
C MET A 402 2.13 -50.31 -49.21
N GLN A 403 1.01 -50.85 -49.68
CA GLN A 403 -0.21 -50.06 -49.97
C GLN A 403 -0.73 -49.33 -48.72
N SER A 404 -0.78 -50.00 -47.58
CA SER A 404 -1.20 -49.36 -46.32
C SER A 404 -0.24 -48.24 -45.87
N LEU A 405 1.05 -48.34 -46.19
CA LEU A 405 2.03 -47.27 -45.92
C LEU A 405 1.87 -46.10 -46.89
N GLU A 406 1.63 -46.36 -48.17
CA GLU A 406 1.36 -45.32 -49.19
C GLU A 406 0.11 -44.51 -48.87
N GLU A 407 -0.96 -45.16 -48.40
CA GLU A 407 -2.18 -44.47 -47.96
C GLU A 407 -1.91 -43.54 -46.76
N ARG A 408 -1.10 -44.00 -45.80
CA ARG A 408 -0.73 -43.21 -44.62
C ARG A 408 0.19 -42.04 -44.96
N ASP A 409 1.11 -42.21 -45.90
CA ASP A 409 1.97 -41.12 -46.37
C ASP A 409 1.17 -40.12 -47.21
N SER A 410 0.21 -40.57 -48.01
CA SER A 410 -0.76 -39.70 -48.70
C SER A 410 -1.62 -38.89 -47.72
N GLU A 411 -2.04 -39.48 -46.60
CA GLU A 411 -2.79 -38.77 -45.55
C GLU A 411 -1.91 -37.72 -44.83
N ARG A 412 -0.62 -38.02 -44.64
CA ARG A 412 0.35 -37.09 -44.03
C ARG A 412 0.64 -35.91 -44.94
N GLU A 413 0.78 -36.13 -46.25
CA GLU A 413 0.98 -35.05 -47.22
C GLU A 413 -0.19 -34.06 -47.22
N ARG A 414 -1.44 -34.55 -47.16
CA ARG A 414 -2.62 -33.68 -47.03
C ARG A 414 -2.63 -32.87 -45.74
N LYS A 415 -2.18 -33.45 -44.62
CA LYS A 415 -2.07 -32.73 -43.33
C LYS A 415 -0.96 -31.68 -43.36
N LEU A 416 0.16 -31.96 -44.03
CA LEU A 416 1.24 -31.01 -44.23
C LEU A 416 0.77 -29.79 -45.04
N GLN A 417 0.06 -30.01 -46.15
CA GLN A 417 -0.52 -28.90 -46.93
C GLN A 417 -1.47 -28.03 -46.11
N SER A 418 -2.34 -28.63 -45.30
CA SER A 418 -3.23 -27.88 -44.41
C SER A 418 -2.49 -27.09 -43.32
N LEU A 419 -1.34 -27.58 -42.85
CA LEU A 419 -0.52 -26.86 -41.88
C LEU A 419 0.22 -25.68 -42.55
N GLU A 420 0.76 -25.88 -43.75
CA GLU A 420 1.43 -24.82 -44.52
C GLU A 420 0.48 -23.66 -44.83
N GLU A 421 -0.78 -23.93 -45.18
CA GLU A 421 -1.79 -22.90 -45.38
C GLU A 421 -2.07 -22.09 -44.09
N ARG A 422 -2.15 -22.77 -42.95
CA ARG A 422 -2.37 -22.12 -41.64
C ARG A 422 -1.19 -21.28 -41.20
N ASP A 423 0.03 -21.72 -41.49
CA ASP A 423 1.23 -20.96 -41.18
C ASP A 423 1.36 -19.74 -42.10
N SER A 424 0.98 -19.85 -43.37
CA SER A 424 0.87 -18.68 -44.26
C SER A 424 -0.15 -17.64 -43.77
N GLU A 425 -1.30 -18.08 -43.24
CA GLU A 425 -2.28 -17.16 -42.64
C GLU A 425 -1.76 -16.48 -41.36
N ARG A 426 -0.96 -17.19 -40.56
CA ARG A 426 -0.34 -16.65 -39.35
C ARG A 426 0.72 -15.60 -39.68
N GLU A 427 1.56 -15.85 -40.68
CA GLU A 427 2.57 -14.89 -41.14
C GLU A 427 1.93 -13.58 -41.62
N LYS A 428 0.82 -13.65 -42.36
CA LYS A 428 0.06 -12.45 -42.78
C LYS A 428 -0.50 -11.66 -41.60
N LYS A 429 -0.99 -12.35 -40.57
CA LYS A 429 -1.48 -11.70 -39.34
C LYS A 429 -0.35 -11.05 -38.55
N LEU A 430 0.81 -11.71 -38.48
CA LEU A 430 2.00 -11.19 -37.82
C LEU A 430 2.45 -9.88 -38.46
N HIS A 431 2.55 -9.85 -39.80
CA HIS A 431 2.93 -8.64 -40.52
C HIS A 431 1.95 -7.48 -40.29
N SER A 432 0.64 -7.75 -40.25
CA SER A 432 -0.37 -6.73 -39.94
C SER A 432 -0.26 -6.20 -38.49
N LEU A 433 0.17 -7.03 -37.54
CA LEU A 433 0.40 -6.60 -36.16
C LEU A 433 1.66 -5.74 -36.05
N GLU A 434 2.75 -6.13 -36.72
CA GLU A 434 3.99 -5.36 -36.76
C GLU A 434 3.79 -3.95 -37.32
N GLU A 435 2.98 -3.79 -38.36
CA GLU A 435 2.63 -2.46 -38.89
C GLU A 435 1.89 -1.61 -37.86
N ARG A 436 0.95 -2.20 -37.13
CA ARG A 436 0.18 -1.51 -36.08
C ARG A 436 1.04 -1.11 -34.90
N ASP A 437 2.02 -1.93 -34.54
CA ASP A 437 2.95 -1.61 -33.46
C ASP A 437 3.94 -0.54 -33.89
N SER A 438 4.42 -0.55 -35.15
CA SER A 438 5.20 0.56 -35.71
C SER A 438 4.44 1.90 -35.68
N GLU A 439 3.13 1.89 -35.97
CA GLU A 439 2.31 3.10 -35.85
C GLU A 439 2.13 3.57 -34.40
N ARG A 440 2.04 2.64 -33.45
CA ARG A 440 1.91 2.95 -32.03
C ARG A 440 3.20 3.55 -31.48
N GLU A 441 4.36 3.04 -31.86
CA GLU A 441 5.66 3.59 -31.47
C GLU A 441 5.84 5.03 -31.96
N LYS A 442 5.45 5.32 -33.20
CA LYS A 442 5.46 6.70 -33.73
C LYS A 442 4.56 7.64 -32.92
N LYS A 443 3.37 7.17 -32.50
CA LYS A 443 2.46 7.94 -31.64
C LYS A 443 3.02 8.15 -30.24
N LEU A 444 3.71 7.15 -29.68
CA LEU A 444 4.35 7.23 -28.38
C LEU A 444 5.45 8.30 -28.38
N HIS A 445 6.34 8.25 -29.37
CA HIS A 445 7.41 9.25 -29.53
C HIS A 445 6.86 10.68 -29.64
N PHE A 446 5.78 10.88 -30.39
CA PHE A 446 5.13 12.19 -30.48
C PHE A 446 4.55 12.68 -29.14
N LEU A 447 4.02 11.77 -28.31
CA LEU A 447 3.51 12.11 -26.98
C LEU A 447 4.66 12.45 -26.02
N GLU A 448 5.76 11.69 -26.07
CA GLU A 448 6.95 11.94 -25.26
C GLU A 448 7.58 13.31 -25.56
N GLU A 449 7.63 13.72 -26.83
CA GLU A 449 8.09 15.06 -27.20
C GLU A 449 7.18 16.16 -26.62
N ARG A 450 5.85 15.96 -26.65
CA ARG A 450 4.88 16.92 -26.10
C ARG A 450 4.97 17.00 -24.58
N ASP A 451 5.19 15.90 -23.89
CA ASP A 451 5.35 15.89 -22.44
C ASP A 451 6.67 16.53 -22.04
N SER A 452 7.76 16.29 -22.79
CA SER A 452 9.04 17.00 -22.63
C SER A 452 8.91 18.52 -22.84
N GLU A 453 8.03 18.96 -23.74
CA GLU A 453 7.75 20.40 -23.94
C GLU A 453 6.93 20.97 -22.77
N ARG A 454 5.98 20.21 -22.23
CA ARG A 454 5.18 20.60 -21.05
C ARG A 454 6.03 20.72 -19.80
N GLU A 455 6.93 19.77 -19.56
CA GLU A 455 7.87 19.81 -18.43
C GLU A 455 8.73 21.08 -18.45
N ARG A 456 9.26 21.44 -19.63
CA ARG A 456 10.00 22.70 -19.81
C ARG A 456 9.16 23.94 -19.47
N LYS A 457 7.86 23.94 -19.82
CA LYS A 457 6.94 25.04 -19.47
C LYS A 457 6.64 25.08 -17.97
N VAL A 458 6.50 23.93 -17.32
CA VAL A 458 6.28 23.86 -15.87
C VAL A 458 7.49 24.41 -15.11
N LEU A 459 8.71 24.01 -15.48
CA LEU A 459 9.93 24.54 -14.87
C LEU A 459 10.05 26.07 -15.01
N SER A 460 9.71 26.62 -16.18
CA SER A 460 9.69 28.08 -16.38
C SER A 460 8.63 28.78 -15.50
N LEU A 461 7.48 28.14 -15.27
CA LEU A 461 6.45 28.69 -14.38
C LEU A 461 6.85 28.61 -12.91
N GLU A 462 7.52 27.54 -12.49
CA GLU A 462 8.03 27.37 -11.13
C GLU A 462 9.11 28.40 -10.79
N GLU A 463 10.00 28.72 -11.74
CA GLU A 463 10.99 29.79 -11.57
C GLU A 463 10.31 31.14 -11.35
N ARG A 464 9.31 31.46 -12.19
CA ARG A 464 8.50 32.69 -12.04
C ARG A 464 7.69 32.73 -10.74
N HIS A 465 7.24 31.57 -10.26
CA HIS A 465 6.54 31.46 -8.98
C HIS A 465 7.50 31.75 -7.82
N SER A 466 8.69 31.14 -7.85
CA SER A 466 9.74 31.35 -6.85
C SER A 466 10.18 32.83 -6.78
N GLU A 467 10.28 33.52 -7.92
CA GLU A 467 10.54 34.96 -7.93
C GLU A 467 9.41 35.78 -7.30
N ARG A 468 8.14 35.39 -7.52
CA ARG A 468 6.99 36.07 -6.93
C ARG A 468 6.95 35.85 -5.42
N GLU A 469 7.23 34.66 -4.93
CA GLU A 469 7.30 34.37 -3.49
C GLU A 469 8.39 35.19 -2.80
N ARG A 470 9.57 35.32 -3.41
CA ARG A 470 10.62 36.22 -2.88
C ARG A 470 10.14 37.67 -2.79
N LYS A 471 9.39 38.15 -3.79
CA LYS A 471 8.83 39.51 -3.77
C LYS A 471 7.77 39.68 -2.68
N VAL A 472 6.91 38.68 -2.48
CA VAL A 472 5.89 38.69 -1.40
C VAL A 472 6.57 38.71 -0.05
N HIS A 473 7.56 37.85 0.19
CA HIS A 473 8.34 37.84 1.43
C HIS A 473 8.98 39.21 1.71
N CYS A 474 9.59 39.86 0.72
CA CYS A 474 10.15 41.20 0.89
C CYS A 474 9.08 42.27 1.21
N LEU A 475 7.84 42.12 0.74
CA LEU A 475 6.75 43.02 1.06
C LEU A 475 6.23 42.79 2.48
N GLU A 476 6.10 41.53 2.90
CA GLU A 476 5.69 41.15 4.26
C GLU A 476 6.69 41.68 5.31
N GLU A 477 8.00 41.59 5.05
CA GLU A 477 9.02 42.17 5.93
C GLU A 477 8.86 43.69 6.07
N ARG A 478 8.60 44.40 4.95
CA ARG A 478 8.35 45.84 4.98
C ARG A 478 7.07 46.21 5.73
N ASP A 479 6.04 45.38 5.65
CA ASP A 479 4.80 45.61 6.38
C ASP A 479 4.97 45.33 7.88
N ARG A 480 5.78 44.34 8.29
CA ARG A 480 6.19 44.15 9.69
C ARG A 480 6.96 45.36 10.22
N GLU A 481 7.91 45.89 9.45
CA GLU A 481 8.65 47.10 9.83
C GLU A 481 7.70 48.30 10.02
N ARG A 482 6.72 48.47 9.12
CA ARG A 482 5.70 49.51 9.25
C ARG A 482 4.82 49.33 10.48
N GLU A 483 4.42 48.10 10.79
CA GLU A 483 3.60 47.78 11.96
C GLU A 483 4.33 48.09 13.27
N ILE A 484 5.63 47.80 13.35
CA ILE A 484 6.49 48.21 14.48
C ILE A 484 6.51 49.73 14.62
N VAL A 485 6.66 50.47 13.52
CA VAL A 485 6.65 51.94 13.54
C VAL A 485 5.29 52.47 14.00
N ILE A 486 4.18 51.91 13.50
CA ILE A 486 2.82 52.29 13.92
C ILE A 486 2.65 52.08 15.42
N ASN A 487 3.00 50.90 15.94
CA ASN A 487 2.90 50.61 17.38
C ASN A 487 3.75 51.59 18.21
N SER A 488 4.95 51.94 17.74
CA SER A 488 5.81 52.93 18.42
C SER A 488 5.25 54.35 18.42
N LEU A 489 4.48 54.72 17.40
CA LEU A 489 3.79 56.01 17.31
C LEU A 489 2.55 56.03 18.21
N GLU A 490 1.79 54.93 18.26
CA GLU A 490 0.64 54.77 19.15
C GLU A 490 1.04 54.80 20.63
N GLU A 491 2.16 54.16 21.01
CA GLU A 491 2.69 54.25 22.38
C GLU A 491 3.10 55.69 22.74
N ARG A 492 3.66 56.45 21.79
CA ARG A 492 3.99 57.87 21.98
C ARG A 492 2.77 58.76 22.09
N GLU A 493 1.68 58.46 21.39
CA GLU A 493 0.40 59.15 21.56
C GLU A 493 -0.26 58.78 22.90
N GLY A 494 -0.19 57.52 23.33
CA GLY A 494 -0.69 57.08 24.64
C GLY A 494 0.05 57.69 25.83
N GLN A 495 1.32 58.10 25.66
CA GLN A 495 2.12 58.80 26.67
C GLN A 495 1.91 60.33 26.68
N ARG A 496 1.19 60.91 25.71
CA ARG A 496 0.77 62.31 25.81
C ARG A 496 -0.38 62.41 26.82
N LEU A 497 -0.03 62.86 28.02
CA LEU A 497 -0.98 63.23 29.08
C LEU A 497 -2.14 64.05 28.48
N THR A 498 -3.36 63.57 28.70
CA THR A 498 -4.56 64.40 28.50
C THR A 498 -4.53 65.55 29.52
N PRO A 499 -5.00 66.77 29.18
CA PRO A 499 -4.84 67.96 30.04
C PRO A 499 -5.53 67.91 31.42
N SER A 500 -6.16 66.79 31.79
CA SER A 500 -6.94 66.63 33.01
C SER A 500 -6.18 65.99 34.18
N GLN A 501 -4.94 65.51 33.98
CA GLN A 501 -4.18 64.79 35.02
C GLN A 501 -2.97 65.55 35.59
N ALA A 502 -2.73 66.81 35.19
CA ALA A 502 -1.63 67.64 35.69
C ALA A 502 -2.03 68.62 36.82
N TYR A 503 -3.12 68.33 37.54
CA TYR A 503 -3.49 69.05 38.77
C TYR A 503 -3.23 68.12 39.95
N VAL A 504 -2.69 68.67 41.03
CA VAL A 504 -2.33 68.02 42.29
C VAL A 504 -0.87 67.53 42.34
N ASP A 505 0.04 68.50 42.44
CA ASP A 505 1.13 68.43 43.42
C ASP A 505 1.60 69.85 43.78
N PHE A 506 1.01 70.41 44.83
CA PHE A 506 1.49 71.66 45.45
C PHE A 506 2.00 71.37 46.86
N SER A 507 3.20 71.90 47.15
CA SER A 507 3.89 71.76 48.43
C SER A 507 3.09 72.39 49.59
N PRO A 508 3.38 72.00 50.86
CA PRO A 508 2.63 72.47 52.03
C PRO A 508 2.52 74.01 52.14
N ASP A 509 3.55 74.76 51.78
CA ASP A 509 3.56 76.23 51.82
C ASP A 509 2.54 76.88 50.87
N MET A 510 2.31 76.27 49.70
CA MET A 510 1.33 76.78 48.74
C MET A 510 -0.11 76.52 49.19
N ARG A 511 -0.33 75.50 50.02
CA ARG A 511 -1.64 75.18 50.60
C ARG A 511 -2.07 76.23 51.63
N GLU A 512 -1.15 76.68 52.49
CA GLU A 512 -1.41 77.77 53.43
C GLU A 512 -1.65 79.10 52.71
N THR A 513 -0.87 79.38 51.66
CA THR A 513 -1.02 80.60 50.85
C THR A 513 -2.37 80.65 50.12
N VAL A 514 -2.83 79.52 49.57
CA VAL A 514 -4.15 79.42 48.91
C VAL A 514 -5.30 79.48 49.92
N GLN A 515 -5.15 78.92 51.12
CA GLN A 515 -6.15 79.05 52.18
C GLN A 515 -6.27 80.50 52.68
N ALA A 516 -5.14 81.20 52.85
CA ALA A 516 -5.10 82.60 53.24
C ALA A 516 -5.75 83.51 52.17
N LEU A 517 -5.49 83.26 50.88
CA LEU A 517 -6.13 83.98 49.78
C LEU A 517 -7.63 83.69 49.68
N THR A 518 -8.04 82.44 49.91
CA THR A 518 -9.45 82.04 49.86
C THR A 518 -10.26 82.66 51.00
N GLN A 519 -9.69 82.81 52.20
CA GLN A 519 -10.34 83.54 53.31
C GLN A 519 -10.42 85.04 53.02
N ARG A 520 -9.42 85.63 52.36
CA ARG A 520 -9.42 87.05 51.96
C ARG A 520 -10.44 87.37 50.89
N VAL A 521 -10.65 86.46 49.92
CA VAL A 521 -11.69 86.60 48.88
C VAL A 521 -13.09 86.45 49.49
N LYS A 522 -13.29 85.51 50.42
CA LYS A 522 -14.57 85.38 51.15
C LYS A 522 -14.91 86.59 52.02
N ALA A 523 -13.91 87.34 52.50
CA ALA A 523 -14.11 88.59 53.22
C ALA A 523 -14.43 89.78 52.30
N LEU A 524 -14.09 89.70 51.01
CA LEU A 524 -14.39 90.73 50.01
C LEU A 524 -15.74 90.51 49.32
N ASP A 525 -16.20 89.26 49.18
CA ASP A 525 -17.53 88.93 48.63
C ASP A 525 -18.69 89.05 49.66
N GLY A 526 -18.40 89.54 50.88
CA GLY A 526 -19.36 89.70 51.96
C GLY A 526 -19.54 91.12 52.50
N ALA A 527 -19.02 92.15 51.81
CA ALA A 527 -19.11 93.57 52.20
C ALA A 527 -19.78 94.43 51.13
#